data_AF-A0A2N3AJW3-F1
#
_entry.id   AF-A0A2N3AJW3-F1
#
_cell.length_a   1.000
_cell.length_b   1.000
_cell.length_c   1.000
_cell.angle_alpha   90.00
_cell.angle_beta   90.00
_cell.angle_gamma   90.00
#
_symmetry.space_group_name_H-M   'P 1'
#
loop_
_entity.id
_entity.type
_entity.pdbx_description
1 polymer ?
#
loop_
_entity_poly.entity_id
_entity_poly.type
_entity_poly.pdbx_seq_one_letter_code
_entity_poly.pdbx_strand_id
1 'polypeptide(L)'
;MEKTKTSKLKEVLKKHNLKVSGKKQEQIERLITNVSEEELKTAFPDSYYILNDKGKSIVQENEHIIYYHKSQHLKNEISLDKYHDLLRGKTDDSAKYDIALELIKDNAMQNRDNGDWGLYRNSLFSKAKVYEDKQDNQSALELYLAICHIDLSGLSNGNAYMPSTIILAPGIISLIRELTSKLELGKETLIEKYFYYVEELKLPKTRFSKEQSLEYLIRATEDNINKVNEELREKTKEEEIEILAR
;
A
#
# COMPACT_ATOMS: atom_id res chain seq x y z
N MET A 1 32.52 -3.33 -7.64
CA MET A 1 33.21 -4.14 -6.60
C MET A 1 32.40 -4.36 -5.31
N GLU A 2 31.75 -3.35 -4.73
CA GLU A 2 31.00 -3.53 -3.46
C GLU A 2 29.87 -4.57 -3.55
N LYS A 3 29.19 -4.67 -4.68
CA LYS A 3 28.13 -5.66 -4.94
C LYS A 3 28.66 -7.04 -5.39
N THR A 4 29.95 -7.17 -5.64
CA THR A 4 30.57 -8.42 -6.12
C THR A 4 30.71 -9.43 -4.98
N LYS A 5 30.60 -10.74 -5.29
CA LYS A 5 30.85 -11.81 -4.32
C LYS A 5 32.28 -11.74 -3.77
N THR A 6 32.44 -11.97 -2.46
CA THR A 6 33.73 -11.94 -1.77
C THR A 6 34.75 -12.94 -2.35
N SER A 7 34.27 -14.07 -2.91
CA SER A 7 35.13 -15.04 -3.60
C SER A 7 35.88 -14.41 -4.78
N LYS A 8 35.19 -13.61 -5.60
CA LYS A 8 35.79 -12.94 -6.76
C LYS A 8 36.84 -11.90 -6.36
N LEU A 9 36.60 -11.15 -5.28
CA LEU A 9 37.59 -10.21 -4.73
C LEU A 9 38.88 -10.94 -4.33
N LYS A 10 38.75 -12.10 -3.66
CA LYS A 10 39.90 -12.92 -3.25
C LYS A 10 40.67 -13.51 -4.43
N GLU A 11 39.99 -13.92 -5.50
CA GLU A 11 40.63 -14.39 -6.73
C GLU A 11 41.56 -13.31 -7.32
N VAL A 12 41.06 -12.08 -7.46
CA VAL A 12 41.83 -10.96 -8.02
C VAL A 12 42.96 -10.56 -7.07
N LEU A 13 42.71 -10.47 -5.76
CA LEU A 13 43.77 -10.24 -4.76
C LEU A 13 44.89 -11.28 -4.86
N LYS A 14 44.54 -12.56 -4.98
CA LYS A 14 45.52 -13.65 -5.12
C LYS A 14 46.31 -13.54 -6.44
N LYS A 15 45.67 -13.16 -7.55
CA LYS A 15 46.31 -12.94 -8.84
C LYS A 15 47.41 -11.86 -8.77
N HIS A 16 47.20 -10.83 -7.94
CA HIS A 16 48.15 -9.75 -7.72
C HIS A 16 49.09 -9.97 -6.51
N ASN A 17 49.14 -11.18 -5.95
CA ASN A 17 49.93 -11.52 -4.75
C ASN A 17 49.60 -10.64 -3.52
N LEU A 18 48.38 -10.12 -3.45
CA LEU A 18 47.90 -9.31 -2.34
C LEU A 18 47.24 -10.19 -1.27
N LYS A 19 47.33 -9.74 -0.02
CA LYS A 19 46.70 -10.41 1.13
C LYS A 19 45.19 -10.58 0.90
N VAL A 20 44.67 -11.80 1.09
CA VAL A 20 43.25 -12.16 0.86
C VAL A 20 42.40 -12.15 2.13
N SER A 21 43.00 -12.01 3.30
CA SER A 21 42.27 -11.88 4.58
C SER A 21 41.90 -10.42 4.88
N GLY A 22 40.89 -10.26 5.75
CA GLY A 22 40.32 -8.96 6.13
C GLY A 22 38.82 -8.85 5.84
N LYS A 23 38.22 -7.76 6.30
CA LYS A 23 36.83 -7.39 5.96
C LYS A 23 36.73 -7.05 4.46
N LYS A 24 35.52 -7.11 3.92
CA LYS A 24 35.28 -6.85 2.49
C LYS A 24 35.73 -5.45 2.06
N GLN A 25 35.50 -4.42 2.88
CA GLN A 25 35.96 -3.06 2.61
C GLN A 25 37.48 -2.96 2.54
N GLU A 26 38.20 -3.56 3.49
CA GLU A 26 39.67 -3.60 3.48
C GLU A 26 40.24 -4.31 2.23
N GLN A 27 39.55 -5.35 1.75
CA GLN A 27 39.91 -6.05 0.51
C GLN A 27 39.72 -5.16 -0.73
N ILE A 28 38.62 -4.39 -0.76
CA ILE A 28 38.32 -3.45 -1.85
C ILE A 28 39.32 -2.31 -1.87
N GLU A 29 39.60 -1.69 -0.71
CA GLU A 29 40.62 -0.63 -0.59
C GLU A 29 41.99 -1.11 -1.04
N ARG A 30 42.38 -2.34 -0.68
CA ARG A 30 43.65 -2.93 -1.11
C ARG A 30 43.73 -3.09 -2.63
N LEU A 31 42.65 -3.52 -3.26
CA LEU A 31 42.56 -3.59 -4.73
C LEU A 31 42.66 -2.20 -5.36
N ILE A 32 41.89 -1.23 -4.87
CA ILE A 32 41.91 0.16 -5.38
C ILE A 32 43.30 0.79 -5.25
N THR A 33 44.02 0.49 -4.16
CA THR A 33 45.32 1.10 -3.87
C THR A 33 46.47 0.45 -4.65
N ASN A 34 46.37 -0.85 -4.97
CA ASN A 34 47.52 -1.63 -5.48
C ASN A 34 47.33 -2.19 -6.90
N VAL A 35 46.14 -2.06 -7.51
CA VAL A 35 45.84 -2.57 -8.85
C VAL A 35 45.44 -1.42 -9.74
N SER A 36 45.92 -1.41 -10.98
CA SER A 36 45.63 -0.33 -11.93
C SER A 36 44.15 -0.26 -12.28
N GLU A 37 43.66 0.93 -12.62
CA GLU A 37 42.25 1.14 -12.95
C GLU A 37 41.80 0.28 -14.15
N GLU A 38 42.66 0.12 -15.16
CA GLU A 38 42.37 -0.69 -16.35
C GLU A 38 42.25 -2.20 -16.04
N GLU A 39 43.11 -2.70 -15.15
CA GLU A 39 43.02 -4.09 -14.67
C GLU A 39 41.79 -4.30 -13.79
N LEU A 40 41.43 -3.31 -12.96
CA LEU A 40 40.21 -3.35 -12.16
C LEU A 40 38.95 -3.32 -13.02
N LYS A 41 38.89 -2.48 -14.06
CA LYS A 41 37.78 -2.46 -15.03
C LYS A 41 37.68 -3.79 -15.78
N THR A 42 38.80 -4.39 -16.15
CA THR A 42 38.82 -5.70 -16.80
C THR A 42 38.34 -6.82 -15.87
N ALA A 43 38.77 -6.81 -14.61
CA ALA A 43 38.42 -7.83 -13.63
C ALA A 43 36.98 -7.65 -13.07
N PHE A 44 36.47 -6.41 -13.07
CA PHE A 44 35.16 -6.01 -12.60
C PHE A 44 34.48 -5.12 -13.65
N PRO A 45 34.03 -5.70 -14.78
CA PRO A 45 33.46 -4.94 -15.90
C PRO A 45 32.12 -4.28 -15.56
N ASP A 46 31.41 -4.80 -14.55
CA ASP A 46 30.15 -4.22 -14.10
C ASP A 46 30.40 -2.86 -13.42
N SER A 47 29.84 -1.81 -14.01
CA SER A 47 29.78 -0.49 -13.42
C SER A 47 28.39 -0.22 -12.83
N TYR A 48 28.37 0.51 -11.72
CA TYR A 48 27.14 0.91 -11.04
C TYR A 48 27.25 2.40 -10.74
N TYR A 49 26.16 3.14 -10.94
CA TYR A 49 26.09 4.51 -10.46
C TYR A 49 25.99 4.51 -8.94
N ILE A 50 26.82 5.34 -8.31
CA ILE A 50 26.76 5.62 -6.88
C ILE A 50 26.50 7.12 -6.70
N LEU A 51 25.73 7.46 -5.67
CA LEU A 51 25.53 8.86 -5.32
C LEU A 51 26.82 9.42 -4.75
N ASN A 52 27.32 10.50 -5.36
CA ASN A 52 28.28 11.37 -4.70
C ASN A 52 27.60 12.16 -3.57
N ASP A 53 28.35 12.94 -2.80
CA ASP A 53 27.79 13.62 -1.61
C ASP A 53 26.70 14.65 -1.97
N LYS A 54 26.83 15.31 -3.14
CA LYS A 54 25.77 16.17 -3.69
C LYS A 54 24.51 15.36 -4.00
N GLY A 55 24.65 14.19 -4.63
CA GLY A 55 23.55 13.29 -4.94
C GLY A 55 22.87 12.74 -3.69
N LYS A 56 23.63 12.39 -2.64
CA LYS A 56 23.07 11.97 -1.34
C LYS A 56 22.24 13.09 -0.72
N SER A 57 22.75 14.33 -0.75
CA SER A 57 22.04 15.50 -0.22
C SER A 57 20.74 15.75 -0.97
N ILE A 58 20.74 15.69 -2.31
CA ILE A 58 19.53 15.83 -3.13
C ILE A 58 18.49 14.75 -2.79
N VAL A 59 18.91 13.49 -2.62
CA VAL A 59 17.98 12.41 -2.26
C VAL A 59 17.39 12.64 -0.88
N GLN A 60 18.20 13.04 0.09
CA GLN A 60 17.75 13.34 1.45
C GLN A 60 16.77 14.51 1.50
N GLU A 61 17.02 15.57 0.73
CA GLU A 61 16.11 16.73 0.60
C GLU A 61 14.79 16.39 -0.13
N ASN A 62 14.73 15.26 -0.81
CA ASN A 62 13.61 14.86 -1.67
C ASN A 62 13.13 13.43 -1.39
N GLU A 63 13.22 12.97 -0.14
CA GLU A 63 12.81 11.60 0.22
C GLU A 63 11.34 11.32 -0.11
N HIS A 64 10.48 12.34 -0.09
CA HIS A 64 9.08 12.24 -0.49
C HIS A 64 8.91 11.78 -1.94
N ILE A 65 9.79 12.18 -2.86
CA ILE A 65 9.76 11.72 -4.26
C ILE A 65 10.04 10.22 -4.32
N ILE A 66 11.01 9.74 -3.53
CA ILE A 66 11.32 8.31 -3.44
C ILE A 66 10.16 7.53 -2.86
N TYR A 67 9.54 8.04 -1.80
CA TYR A 67 8.32 7.46 -1.22
C TYR A 67 7.21 7.37 -2.26
N TYR A 68 6.88 8.47 -2.97
CA TYR A 68 5.87 8.49 -4.02
C TYR A 68 6.08 7.41 -5.09
N HIS A 69 7.32 7.25 -5.59
CA HIS A 69 7.59 6.25 -6.63
C HIS A 69 7.53 4.80 -6.15
N LYS A 70 7.85 4.54 -4.88
CA LYS A 70 7.73 3.22 -4.26
C LYS A 70 6.27 2.88 -3.91
N SER A 71 5.49 3.88 -3.52
CA SER A 71 4.10 3.73 -3.11
C SER A 71 3.15 3.77 -4.30
N GLN A 72 2.91 2.60 -4.91
CA GLN A 72 2.01 2.48 -6.08
C GLN A 72 0.59 3.00 -5.80
N HIS A 73 0.14 2.94 -4.55
CA HIS A 73 -1.16 3.44 -4.11
C HIS A 73 -1.28 4.97 -4.19
N LEU A 74 -0.17 5.71 -4.30
CA LEU A 74 -0.22 7.17 -4.49
C LEU A 74 -0.37 7.57 -5.96
N LYS A 75 0.21 6.81 -6.88
CA LYS A 75 0.33 7.23 -8.30
C LYS A 75 -0.99 7.38 -9.03
N ASN A 76 -1.98 6.58 -8.63
CA ASN A 76 -3.31 6.63 -9.22
C ASN A 76 -4.23 7.61 -8.48
N GLU A 77 -3.79 8.16 -7.35
CA GLU A 77 -4.61 9.02 -6.50
C GLU A 77 -4.14 10.46 -6.49
N ILE A 78 -2.85 10.77 -6.49
CA ILE A 78 -2.35 12.13 -6.33
C ILE A 78 -1.29 12.47 -7.38
N SER A 79 -1.22 13.73 -7.80
CA SER A 79 -0.21 14.22 -8.73
C SER A 79 1.15 14.38 -8.05
N LEU A 80 2.22 13.86 -8.67
CA LEU A 80 3.59 14.07 -8.21
C LEU A 80 3.94 15.55 -8.07
N ASP A 81 3.58 16.37 -9.06
CA ASP A 81 3.91 17.80 -9.05
C ASP A 81 3.28 18.52 -7.84
N LYS A 82 1.96 18.36 -7.65
CA LYS A 82 1.24 18.92 -6.48
C LYS A 82 1.81 18.42 -5.16
N TYR A 83 2.13 17.12 -5.09
CA TYR A 83 2.73 16.52 -3.90
C TYR A 83 4.13 17.07 -3.61
N HIS A 84 4.97 17.22 -4.64
CA HIS A 84 6.30 17.80 -4.53
C HIS A 84 6.24 19.27 -4.12
N ASP A 85 5.39 20.08 -4.74
CA ASP A 85 5.26 21.51 -4.45
C ASP A 85 4.88 21.80 -3.00
N LEU A 86 4.02 20.96 -2.41
CA LEU A 86 3.62 21.07 -1.00
C LEU A 86 4.70 20.62 -0.02
N LEU A 87 5.63 19.76 -0.44
CA LEU A 87 6.68 19.19 0.40
C LEU A 87 8.05 19.83 0.20
N ARG A 88 8.27 20.53 -0.92
CA ARG A 88 9.56 21.15 -1.25
C ARG A 88 9.98 22.11 -0.11
N GLY A 89 11.20 21.92 0.38
CA GLY A 89 11.75 22.73 1.47
C GLY A 89 11.23 22.39 2.86
N LYS A 90 10.34 21.40 3.02
CA LYS A 90 10.01 20.85 4.34
C LYS A 90 11.11 19.89 4.79
N THR A 91 11.52 20.02 6.05
CA THR A 91 12.56 19.17 6.66
C THR A 91 11.99 18.08 7.55
N ASP A 92 10.68 18.14 7.84
CA ASP A 92 9.98 17.11 8.60
C ASP A 92 9.61 15.94 7.68
N ASP A 93 10.27 14.81 7.90
CA ASP A 93 10.07 13.59 7.12
C ASP A 93 8.64 13.03 7.25
N SER A 94 7.97 13.28 8.38
CA SER A 94 6.62 12.79 8.61
C SER A 94 5.56 13.53 7.78
N ALA A 95 5.87 14.77 7.33
CA ALA A 95 4.98 15.59 6.53
C ALA A 95 4.58 14.92 5.21
N LYS A 96 5.41 14.03 4.67
CA LYS A 96 5.13 13.29 3.43
C LYS A 96 3.84 12.47 3.54
N TYR A 97 3.60 11.86 4.71
CA TYR A 97 2.39 11.10 4.96
C TYR A 97 1.18 12.02 5.11
N ASP A 98 1.30 13.10 5.88
CA ASP A 98 0.18 13.99 6.17
C ASP A 98 -0.30 14.73 4.91
N ILE A 99 0.62 15.20 4.07
CA ILE A 99 0.30 15.80 2.77
C ILE A 99 -0.33 14.76 1.82
N ALA A 100 0.16 13.51 1.81
CA ALA A 100 -0.47 12.45 1.01
C ALA A 100 -1.91 12.19 1.47
N LEU A 101 -2.14 12.09 2.78
CA LEU A 101 -3.47 11.88 3.36
C LEU A 101 -4.43 13.03 3.03
N GLU A 102 -3.97 14.28 3.07
CA GLU A 102 -4.77 15.46 2.72
C GLU A 102 -5.17 15.43 1.24
N LEU A 103 -4.23 15.21 0.33
CA LEU A 103 -4.50 15.14 -1.10
C LEU A 103 -5.43 13.97 -1.48
N ILE A 104 -5.24 12.80 -0.86
CA ILE A 104 -6.14 11.65 -1.06
C ILE A 104 -7.54 11.97 -0.52
N LYS A 105 -7.64 12.66 0.63
CA LYS A 105 -8.92 13.04 1.22
C LYS A 105 -9.71 13.97 0.29
N ASP A 106 -9.07 14.97 -0.29
CA ASP A 106 -9.71 15.89 -1.24
C ASP A 106 -10.31 15.12 -2.42
N ASN A 107 -9.53 14.21 -3.01
CA ASN A 107 -9.98 13.39 -4.13
C ASN A 107 -11.08 12.40 -3.72
N ALA A 108 -10.97 11.80 -2.54
CA ALA A 108 -12.00 10.94 -1.98
C ALA A 108 -13.33 11.71 -1.83
N MET A 109 -13.29 12.92 -1.27
CA MET A 109 -14.47 13.75 -1.11
C MET A 109 -15.09 14.11 -2.46
N GLN A 110 -14.27 14.50 -3.44
CA GLN A 110 -14.76 14.78 -4.79
C GLN A 110 -15.44 13.56 -5.43
N ASN A 111 -14.84 12.37 -5.32
CA ASN A 111 -15.43 11.13 -5.81
C ASN A 111 -16.76 10.83 -5.10
N ARG A 112 -16.82 11.00 -3.77
CA ARG A 112 -18.04 10.81 -2.99
C ARG A 112 -19.15 11.76 -3.45
N ASP A 113 -18.84 13.03 -3.62
CA ASP A 113 -19.81 14.07 -4.02
C ASP A 113 -20.36 13.84 -5.43
N ASN A 114 -19.53 13.28 -6.33
CA ASN A 114 -19.94 12.88 -7.68
C ASN A 114 -20.72 11.54 -7.71
N GLY A 115 -20.81 10.83 -6.58
CA GLY A 115 -21.40 9.48 -6.52
C GLY A 115 -20.49 8.38 -7.09
N ASP A 116 -19.20 8.65 -7.24
CA ASP A 116 -18.21 7.70 -7.75
C ASP A 116 -17.69 6.77 -6.65
N TRP A 117 -18.58 5.90 -6.15
CA TRP A 117 -18.31 5.07 -4.97
C TRP A 117 -17.15 4.07 -5.15
N GLY A 118 -16.93 3.58 -6.38
CA GLY A 118 -15.80 2.71 -6.70
C GLY A 118 -14.46 3.47 -6.64
N LEU A 119 -14.42 4.71 -7.14
CA LEU A 119 -13.25 5.58 -7.01
C LEU A 119 -13.04 6.03 -5.56
N TYR A 120 -14.11 6.41 -4.85
CA TYR A 120 -14.04 6.74 -3.42
C TYR A 120 -13.46 5.58 -2.60
N ARG A 121 -13.92 4.36 -2.85
CA ARG A 121 -13.39 3.12 -2.24
C ARG A 121 -11.91 2.92 -2.54
N ASN A 122 -11.43 3.26 -3.73
CA ASN A 122 -9.99 3.22 -4.06
C ASN A 122 -9.20 4.28 -3.32
N SER A 123 -9.72 5.50 -3.19
CA SER A 123 -9.09 6.54 -2.38
C SER A 123 -9.00 6.13 -0.91
N LEU A 124 -10.03 5.49 -0.34
CA LEU A 124 -9.96 4.93 1.03
C LEU A 124 -8.87 3.86 1.16
N PHE A 125 -8.71 2.99 0.15
CA PHE A 125 -7.68 1.96 0.14
C PHE A 125 -6.28 2.59 0.15
N SER A 126 -6.04 3.57 -0.72
CA SER A 126 -4.77 4.29 -0.76
C SER A 126 -4.49 5.04 0.53
N LYS A 127 -5.51 5.65 1.14
CA LYS A 127 -5.40 6.27 2.46
C LYS A 127 -5.01 5.25 3.53
N ALA A 128 -5.59 4.05 3.52
CA ALA A 128 -5.27 2.98 4.45
C ALA A 128 -3.80 2.53 4.32
N LYS A 129 -3.30 2.40 3.08
CA LYS A 129 -1.88 2.09 2.83
C LYS A 129 -0.93 3.17 3.36
N VAL A 130 -1.28 4.45 3.24
CA VAL A 130 -0.48 5.54 3.81
C VAL A 130 -0.43 5.45 5.35
N TYR A 131 -1.56 5.12 6.00
CA TYR A 131 -1.56 4.89 7.45
C TYR A 131 -0.71 3.70 7.88
N GLU A 132 -0.73 2.59 7.13
CA GLU A 132 0.19 1.47 7.36
C GLU A 132 1.67 1.89 7.21
N ASP A 133 2.00 2.67 6.19
CA ASP A 133 3.35 3.21 6.00
C ASP A 133 3.77 4.08 7.19
N LYS A 134 2.83 4.85 7.77
CA LYS A 134 3.00 5.64 9.01
C LYS A 134 2.98 4.79 10.29
N GLN A 135 2.79 3.47 10.19
CA GLN A 135 2.61 2.52 11.30
C GLN A 135 1.34 2.75 12.16
N ASP A 136 0.40 3.56 11.66
CA ASP A 136 -0.92 3.74 12.27
C ASP A 136 -1.87 2.64 11.78
N ASN A 137 -1.65 1.43 12.33
CA ASN A 137 -2.43 0.24 12.00
C ASN A 137 -3.92 0.39 12.37
N GLN A 138 -4.23 1.25 13.35
CA GLN A 138 -5.58 1.45 13.83
C GLN A 138 -6.41 2.21 12.77
N SER A 139 -5.91 3.34 12.29
CA SER A 139 -6.55 4.11 11.22
C SER A 139 -6.65 3.32 9.91
N ALA A 140 -5.65 2.48 9.61
CA ALA A 140 -5.68 1.61 8.44
C ALA A 140 -6.82 0.56 8.52
N LEU A 141 -6.94 -0.13 9.65
CA LEU A 141 -8.00 -1.13 9.88
C LEU A 141 -9.38 -0.52 9.68
N GLU A 142 -9.60 0.68 10.22
CA GLU A 142 -10.88 1.37 10.18
C GLU A 142 -11.33 1.71 8.76
N LEU A 143 -10.38 2.12 7.90
CA LEU A 143 -10.64 2.31 6.48
C LEU A 143 -10.95 1.02 5.74
N TYR A 144 -10.30 -0.10 6.09
CA TYR A 144 -10.63 -1.40 5.51
C TYR A 144 -12.04 -1.90 5.88
N LEU A 145 -12.48 -1.64 7.12
CA LEU A 145 -13.86 -1.92 7.54
C LEU A 145 -14.86 -1.10 6.71
N ALA A 146 -14.59 0.18 6.51
CA ALA A 146 -15.39 1.07 5.67
C ALA A 146 -15.45 0.59 4.20
N ILE A 147 -14.32 0.14 3.64
CA ILE A 147 -14.25 -0.43 2.30
C ILE A 147 -15.15 -1.66 2.18
N CYS A 148 -15.09 -2.60 3.13
CA CYS A 148 -15.98 -3.77 3.12
C CYS A 148 -17.45 -3.39 3.17
N HIS A 149 -17.83 -2.34 3.91
CA HIS A 149 -19.21 -1.85 3.92
C HIS A 149 -19.64 -1.28 2.56
N ILE A 150 -18.75 -0.54 1.88
CA ILE A 150 -19.01 -0.06 0.51
C ILE A 150 -19.11 -1.24 -0.46
N ASP A 151 -18.19 -2.20 -0.41
CA ASP A 151 -18.19 -3.40 -1.26
C ASP A 151 -19.50 -4.22 -1.11
N LEU A 152 -20.06 -4.27 0.11
CA LEU A 152 -21.35 -4.92 0.41
C LEU A 152 -22.58 -4.07 0.08
N SER A 153 -22.42 -2.77 -0.19
CA SER A 153 -23.54 -1.89 -0.50
C SER A 153 -24.11 -2.15 -1.89
N GLY A 154 -23.28 -2.62 -2.84
CA GLY A 154 -23.62 -2.73 -4.26
C GLY A 154 -23.54 -1.42 -5.03
N LEU A 155 -23.00 -0.34 -4.44
CA LEU A 155 -22.76 0.91 -5.14
C LEU A 155 -21.51 0.84 -6.03
N SER A 156 -21.60 1.47 -7.20
CA SER A 156 -20.53 1.64 -8.17
C SER A 156 -20.44 3.12 -8.58
N ASN A 157 -19.63 3.42 -9.59
CA ASN A 157 -19.43 4.81 -10.05
C ASN A 157 -20.69 5.43 -10.65
N GLY A 158 -20.82 6.76 -10.57
CA GLY A 158 -22.01 7.49 -11.02
C GLY A 158 -23.31 7.13 -10.28
N ASN A 159 -23.23 6.78 -8.99
CA ASN A 159 -24.34 6.28 -8.17
C ASN A 159 -25.03 5.02 -8.74
N ALA A 160 -24.35 4.28 -9.62
CA ALA A 160 -24.90 3.04 -10.16
C ALA A 160 -25.07 1.99 -9.05
N TYR A 161 -26.19 1.28 -9.07
CA TYR A 161 -26.46 0.20 -8.12
C TYR A 161 -26.37 -1.15 -8.84
N MET A 162 -25.35 -1.93 -8.50
CA MET A 162 -24.95 -3.17 -9.17
C MET A 162 -24.80 -4.31 -8.15
N PRO A 163 -25.91 -4.82 -7.59
CA PRO A 163 -25.86 -5.84 -6.53
C PRO A 163 -25.17 -7.13 -6.98
N SER A 164 -25.26 -7.51 -8.25
CA SER A 164 -24.54 -8.66 -8.82
C SER A 164 -23.02 -8.55 -8.78
N THR A 165 -22.46 -7.36 -8.50
CA THR A 165 -21.02 -7.15 -8.34
C THR A 165 -20.55 -7.22 -6.89
N ILE A 166 -21.46 -7.40 -5.92
CA ILE A 166 -21.11 -7.48 -4.51
C ILE A 166 -20.17 -8.65 -4.25
N ILE A 167 -19.02 -8.34 -3.68
CA ILE A 167 -18.00 -9.29 -3.28
C ILE A 167 -17.15 -8.67 -2.18
N LEU A 168 -16.80 -9.45 -1.16
CA LEU A 168 -15.74 -9.04 -0.24
C LEU A 168 -14.38 -9.38 -0.87
N ALA A 169 -13.58 -8.36 -1.13
CA ALA A 169 -12.27 -8.53 -1.76
C ALA A 169 -11.32 -9.35 -0.86
N PRO A 170 -10.80 -10.51 -1.31
CA PRO A 170 -9.95 -11.37 -0.49
C PRO A 170 -8.69 -10.70 0.07
N GLY A 171 -8.08 -9.81 -0.72
CA GLY A 171 -6.93 -9.03 -0.26
C GLY A 171 -7.27 -8.10 0.92
N ILE A 172 -8.45 -7.49 0.92
CA ILE A 172 -8.90 -6.60 2.01
C ILE A 172 -9.19 -7.41 3.27
N ILE A 173 -9.88 -8.56 3.15
CA ILE A 173 -10.11 -9.45 4.30
C ILE A 173 -8.80 -9.95 4.89
N SER A 174 -7.80 -10.28 4.07
CA SER A 174 -6.47 -10.65 4.55
C SER A 174 -5.81 -9.53 5.35
N LEU A 175 -5.90 -8.29 4.89
CA LEU A 175 -5.36 -7.12 5.59
C LEU A 175 -6.09 -6.89 6.93
N ILE A 176 -7.41 -7.02 6.96
CA ILE A 176 -8.19 -6.92 8.20
C ILE A 176 -7.75 -7.99 9.20
N ARG A 177 -7.58 -9.25 8.77
CA ARG A 177 -7.09 -10.34 9.64
C ARG A 177 -5.71 -10.05 10.20
N GLU A 178 -4.78 -9.61 9.36
CA GLU A 178 -3.41 -9.26 9.75
C GLU A 178 -3.40 -8.13 10.79
N LEU A 179 -4.12 -7.05 10.53
CA LEU A 179 -4.16 -5.90 11.44
C LEU A 179 -4.90 -6.21 12.74
N THR A 180 -6.00 -6.97 12.69
CA THR A 180 -6.73 -7.42 13.89
C THR A 180 -5.81 -8.27 14.78
N SER A 181 -5.03 -9.18 14.19
CA SER A 181 -4.03 -9.97 14.91
C SER A 181 -2.90 -9.10 15.47
N LYS A 182 -2.37 -8.16 14.68
CA LYS A 182 -1.27 -7.26 15.08
C LYS A 182 -1.67 -6.33 16.22
N LEU A 183 -2.93 -5.93 16.27
CA LEU A 183 -3.51 -5.05 17.29
C LEU A 183 -4.11 -5.82 18.48
N GLU A 184 -4.06 -7.16 18.46
CA GLU A 184 -4.62 -8.04 19.50
C GLU A 184 -6.11 -7.76 19.79
N LEU A 185 -6.88 -7.42 18.75
CA LEU A 185 -8.28 -7.03 18.90
C LEU A 185 -9.21 -8.24 18.99
N GLY A 186 -10.12 -8.19 19.97
CA GLY A 186 -11.25 -9.11 20.08
C GLY A 186 -12.38 -8.78 19.10
N LYS A 187 -13.30 -9.73 18.94
CA LYS A 187 -14.46 -9.62 18.06
C LYS A 187 -15.36 -8.43 18.42
N GLU A 188 -15.61 -8.22 19.70
CA GLU A 188 -16.46 -7.14 20.21
C GLU A 188 -15.90 -5.77 19.83
N THR A 189 -14.59 -5.55 19.98
CA THR A 189 -13.94 -4.30 19.59
C THR A 189 -14.00 -4.07 18.07
N LEU A 190 -13.89 -5.14 17.28
CA LEU A 190 -14.02 -5.04 15.81
C LEU A 190 -15.44 -4.60 15.42
N ILE A 191 -16.46 -5.13 16.10
CA ILE A 191 -17.87 -4.76 15.93
C ILE A 191 -18.09 -3.29 16.27
N GLU A 192 -17.61 -2.82 17.42
CA GLU A 192 -17.74 -1.42 17.84
C GLU A 192 -17.10 -0.47 16.83
N LYS A 193 -15.88 -0.78 16.38
CA LYS A 193 -15.18 -0.01 15.36
C LYS A 193 -15.94 0.01 14.05
N TYR A 194 -16.47 -1.12 13.60
CA TYR A 194 -17.25 -1.19 12.38
C TYR A 194 -18.43 -0.21 12.39
N PHE A 195 -19.26 -0.26 13.45
CA PHE A 195 -20.45 0.60 13.51
C PHE A 195 -20.10 2.08 13.60
N TYR A 196 -19.06 2.45 14.33
CA TYR A 196 -18.59 3.84 14.41
C TYR A 196 -18.26 4.41 13.02
N TYR A 197 -17.49 3.68 12.21
CA TYR A 197 -17.05 4.18 10.90
C TYR A 197 -18.12 4.11 9.82
N VAL A 198 -18.99 3.11 9.89
CA VAL A 198 -20.06 2.93 8.91
C VAL A 198 -21.16 3.98 9.08
N GLU A 199 -21.40 4.49 10.28
CA GLU A 199 -22.37 5.56 10.52
C GLU A 199 -22.03 6.83 9.73
N GLU A 200 -20.75 7.18 9.63
CA GLU A 200 -20.26 8.39 8.95
C GLU A 200 -20.29 8.30 7.42
N LEU A 201 -20.32 7.08 6.86
CA LEU A 201 -20.31 6.86 5.40
C LEU A 201 -21.60 7.33 4.72
N LYS A 202 -22.75 7.30 5.40
CA LYS A 202 -24.05 7.78 4.90
C LYS A 202 -24.30 7.38 3.43
N LEU A 203 -24.19 6.09 3.14
CA LEU A 203 -24.35 5.58 1.78
C LEU A 203 -25.78 5.88 1.26
N PRO A 204 -25.94 6.33 0.01
CA PRO A 204 -27.24 6.70 -0.55
C PRO A 204 -28.15 5.48 -0.79
N LYS A 205 -27.55 4.30 -0.90
CA LYS A 205 -28.25 3.03 -1.05
C LYS A 205 -27.38 1.90 -0.52
N THR A 206 -28.00 0.91 0.11
CA THR A 206 -27.32 -0.31 0.53
C THR A 206 -28.15 -1.52 0.16
N ARG A 207 -27.48 -2.64 -0.16
CA ARG A 207 -28.11 -3.95 -0.36
C ARG A 207 -28.51 -4.58 0.97
N PHE A 208 -27.60 -4.52 1.94
CA PHE A 208 -27.74 -5.14 3.25
C PHE A 208 -27.86 -4.06 4.32
N SER A 209 -28.48 -4.38 5.46
CA SER A 209 -28.38 -3.54 6.66
C SER A 209 -26.93 -3.50 7.16
N LYS A 210 -26.62 -2.58 8.09
CA LYS A 210 -25.28 -2.51 8.70
C LYS A 210 -24.97 -3.80 9.46
N GLU A 211 -25.95 -4.36 10.14
CA GLU A 211 -25.85 -5.61 10.91
C GLU A 211 -25.60 -6.81 9.99
N GLN A 212 -26.36 -6.92 8.89
CA GLN A 212 -26.16 -7.97 7.89
C GLN A 212 -24.78 -7.86 7.23
N SER A 213 -24.35 -6.63 6.92
CA SER A 213 -23.04 -6.39 6.32
C SER A 213 -21.91 -6.78 7.27
N LEU A 214 -22.05 -6.47 8.57
CA LEU A 214 -21.12 -6.90 9.61
C LEU A 214 -21.10 -8.42 9.76
N GLU A 215 -22.25 -9.10 9.71
CA GLU A 215 -22.30 -10.56 9.77
C GLU A 215 -21.47 -11.19 8.64
N TYR A 216 -21.63 -10.71 7.40
CA TYR A 216 -20.82 -11.18 6.28
C TYR A 216 -19.33 -10.88 6.45
N LEU A 217 -18.98 -9.71 6.96
CA LEU A 217 -17.59 -9.34 7.24
C LEU A 217 -16.97 -10.26 8.29
N ILE A 218 -17.65 -10.47 9.43
CA ILE A 218 -17.16 -11.34 10.52
C ILE A 218 -16.97 -12.76 10.01
N ARG A 219 -17.97 -13.32 9.31
CA ARG A 219 -17.86 -14.64 8.68
C ARG A 219 -16.72 -14.68 7.67
N ALA A 220 -16.53 -13.64 6.86
CA ALA A 220 -15.40 -13.57 5.94
C ALA A 220 -14.06 -13.54 6.68
N THR A 221 -13.97 -12.93 7.87
CA THR A 221 -12.75 -12.91 8.68
C THR A 221 -12.51 -14.21 9.45
N GLU A 222 -13.54 -14.95 9.83
CA GLU A 222 -13.45 -16.19 10.63
C GLU A 222 -13.42 -17.46 9.75
N ASP A 223 -14.20 -17.48 8.67
CA ASP A 223 -14.41 -18.64 7.80
C ASP A 223 -13.64 -18.56 6.46
N ASN A 224 -13.99 -19.44 5.52
CA ASN A 224 -13.52 -19.37 4.14
C ASN A 224 -14.27 -18.28 3.36
N ILE A 225 -13.57 -17.20 3.02
CA ILE A 225 -14.11 -16.08 2.24
C ILE A 225 -14.76 -16.51 0.91
N ASN A 226 -14.27 -17.57 0.25
CA ASN A 226 -14.85 -18.02 -1.01
C ASN A 226 -16.28 -18.51 -0.81
N LYS A 227 -16.56 -19.21 0.29
CA LYS A 227 -17.91 -19.66 0.64
C LYS A 227 -18.84 -18.48 0.93
N VAL A 228 -18.34 -17.46 1.63
CA VAL A 228 -19.10 -16.23 1.88
C VAL A 228 -19.43 -15.50 0.57
N ASN A 229 -18.46 -15.38 -0.33
CA ASN A 229 -18.65 -14.74 -1.63
C ASN A 229 -19.55 -15.57 -2.59
N GLU A 230 -19.58 -16.89 -2.46
CA GLU A 230 -20.55 -17.74 -3.16
C GLU A 230 -21.98 -17.44 -2.70
N GLU A 231 -22.23 -17.40 -1.39
CA GLU A 231 -23.54 -17.06 -0.83
C GLU A 231 -23.99 -15.64 -1.23
N LEU A 232 -23.09 -14.65 -1.17
CA LEU A 232 -23.38 -13.28 -1.62
C LEU A 232 -23.80 -13.25 -3.10
N ARG A 233 -23.15 -14.05 -3.96
CA ARG A 233 -23.52 -14.16 -5.38
C ARG A 233 -24.86 -14.83 -5.60
N GLU A 234 -25.23 -15.82 -4.81
CA GLU A 234 -26.55 -16.47 -4.90
C GLU A 234 -27.66 -15.49 -4.50
N LYS A 235 -27.53 -14.83 -3.34
CA LYS A 235 -28.51 -13.85 -2.84
C LYS A 235 -28.70 -12.62 -3.71
N THR A 236 -27.69 -12.24 -4.49
CA THR A 236 -27.77 -11.08 -5.38
C THR A 236 -28.34 -11.44 -6.75
N LYS A 237 -28.23 -12.70 -7.19
CA LYS A 237 -28.84 -13.21 -8.43
C LYS A 237 -30.33 -13.50 -8.30
N GLU A 238 -30.76 -14.10 -7.19
CA GLU A 238 -32.17 -14.49 -6.99
C GLU A 238 -33.15 -13.32 -7.11
N GLU A 239 -32.74 -12.13 -6.68
CA GLU A 239 -33.61 -10.94 -6.70
C GLU A 239 -33.54 -10.11 -7.99
N GLU A 240 -32.48 -10.21 -8.80
CA GLU A 240 -32.48 -9.62 -10.15
C GLU A 240 -33.55 -10.28 -11.04
N ILE A 241 -33.79 -11.58 -10.84
CA ILE A 241 -34.86 -12.33 -11.51
C ILE A 241 -36.24 -11.88 -11.04
N GLU A 242 -36.41 -11.57 -9.75
CA GLU A 242 -37.69 -11.13 -9.19
C GLU A 242 -38.08 -9.71 -9.61
N ILE A 243 -37.11 -8.82 -9.83
CA ILE A 243 -37.33 -7.47 -10.36
C ILE A 243 -37.69 -7.50 -11.84
N LEU A 244 -37.10 -8.40 -12.64
CA LEU A 244 -37.40 -8.56 -14.07
C LEU A 244 -38.73 -9.30 -14.34
N ALA A 245 -39.28 -9.98 -13.33
CA ALA A 245 -40.55 -10.69 -13.41
C ALA A 245 -41.77 -9.83 -13.01
N ARG A 246 -41.57 -8.54 -12.68
CA ARG A 246 -42.62 -7.55 -12.35
C ARG A 246 -42.67 -6.46 -13.42
#